data_AF-A0A2V7XBR3-F1
#
_entry.id   AF-A0A2V7XBR3-F1
#
_cell.length_a   1.000
_cell.length_b   1.000
_cell.length_c   1.000
_cell.angle_alpha   90.00
_cell.angle_beta   90.00
_cell.angle_gamma   90.00
#
_symmetry.space_group_name_H-M   'P 1'
#
loop_
_entity.id
_entity.type
_entity.pdbx_description
1 polymer ?
#
loop_
_entity_poly.entity_id
_entity_poly.type
_entity_poly.pdbx_seq_one_letter_code
_entity_poly.pdbx_strand_id
1 'polypeptide(L)'
;MMVTTIVGTTMKRVSSVFRRLAVETRATEIAEAAAVLPLMFMMLLGIFWFGQAFSIYGAITRAAQEGARAGAAPYCTTCTGGNSATANATAAVNSALTTSKLDPSKAKSPSPPTLVYCPPGTNQGNCPPNGICVKTPVQLSNTSGVCGISVSFQYPFQFWFPFTSLNKQQILLNASALVRLENQ
;
A
#
# COMPACT_ATOMS: atom_id res chain seq x y z
N MET A 1 23.02 59.85 49.38
CA MET A 1 23.29 60.19 47.97
C MET A 1 23.30 58.87 47.21
N MET A 2 22.37 58.69 46.25
CA MET A 2 22.33 57.73 45.11
C MET A 2 22.72 56.25 45.40
N VAL A 3 21.93 55.23 45.05
CA VAL A 3 21.53 54.84 43.68
C VAL A 3 20.36 53.84 43.77
N THR A 4 19.21 54.22 43.23
CA THR A 4 18.14 53.32 42.77
C THR A 4 17.96 53.58 41.27
N THR A 5 17.56 52.56 40.49
CA THR A 5 17.16 52.56 39.06
C THR A 5 18.19 52.11 38.00
N ILE A 6 18.31 50.79 37.76
CA ILE A 6 18.87 50.25 36.48
C ILE A 6 17.98 49.17 35.84
N VAL A 7 17.00 48.58 36.54
CA VAL A 7 16.24 47.42 36.04
C VAL A 7 15.03 47.78 35.14
N GLY A 8 14.61 49.04 35.07
CA GLY A 8 13.34 49.44 34.42
C GLY A 8 13.39 49.72 32.91
N THR A 9 14.57 49.79 32.28
CA THR A 9 14.73 50.32 30.90
C THR A 9 14.83 49.25 29.82
N THR A 10 15.23 48.01 30.15
CA THR A 10 15.39 46.92 29.16
C THR A 10 14.06 46.29 28.73
N MET A 11 13.09 46.13 29.63
CA MET A 11 11.82 45.45 29.33
C MET A 11 10.85 46.30 28.47
N LYS A 12 10.92 47.63 28.59
CA LYS A 12 10.13 48.56 27.74
C LYS A 12 10.61 48.58 26.28
N ARG A 13 11.88 48.25 26.03
CA ARG A 13 12.46 48.29 24.68
C ARG A 13 11.97 47.13 23.82
N VAL A 14 11.88 45.93 24.38
CA VAL A 14 11.38 44.73 23.68
C VAL A 14 9.91 44.87 23.30
N SER A 15 9.06 45.39 24.20
CA SER A 15 7.64 45.60 23.88
C SER A 15 7.43 46.69 22.81
N SER A 16 8.29 47.71 22.77
CA SER A 16 8.25 48.76 21.75
C SER A 16 8.68 48.27 20.36
N VAL A 17 9.58 47.29 20.28
CA VAL A 17 10.04 46.66 19.03
C VAL A 17 8.94 45.76 18.46
N PHE A 18 8.32 44.91 19.28
CA PHE A 18 7.17 44.11 18.86
C PHE A 18 5.96 44.97 18.44
N ARG A 19 5.71 46.08 19.13
CA ARG A 19 4.63 47.01 18.78
C ARG A 19 4.92 47.80 17.49
N ARG A 20 6.19 48.06 17.15
CA ARG A 20 6.57 48.67 15.86
C ARG A 20 6.49 47.66 14.71
N LEU A 21 6.91 46.42 14.93
CA LEU A 21 6.77 45.34 13.95
C LEU A 21 5.30 45.03 13.63
N ALA A 22 4.40 45.16 14.61
CA ALA A 22 2.96 44.99 14.41
C ALA A 22 2.27 46.17 13.68
N VAL A 23 2.96 47.30 13.46
CA VAL A 23 2.42 48.50 12.81
C VAL A 23 2.86 48.62 11.35
N GLU A 24 3.85 47.84 10.90
CA GLU A 24 4.28 47.83 9.50
C GLU A 24 3.52 46.81 8.66
N THR A 25 2.85 47.29 7.60
CA THR A 25 2.07 46.48 6.65
C THR A 25 2.89 45.37 5.97
N ARG A 26 4.20 45.57 5.82
CA ARG A 26 5.15 44.58 5.26
C ARG A 26 5.27 43.32 6.11
N ALA A 27 5.10 43.41 7.44
CA ALA A 27 5.16 42.24 8.32
C ALA A 27 3.91 41.37 8.20
N THR A 28 2.76 41.96 7.87
CA THR A 28 1.49 41.25 7.67
C THR A 28 1.52 40.38 6.41
N GLU A 29 2.09 40.88 5.31
CA GLU A 29 2.26 40.11 4.06
C GLU A 29 3.13 38.85 4.27
N ILE A 30 4.19 38.97 5.07
CA ILE A 30 5.05 37.85 5.44
C ILE A 30 4.31 36.86 6.35
N ALA A 31 3.46 37.34 7.25
CA ALA A 31 2.67 36.49 8.14
C ALA A 31 1.60 35.68 7.37
N GLU A 32 0.95 36.28 6.38
CA GLU A 32 -0.01 35.58 5.52
C GLU A 32 0.67 34.50 4.66
N ALA A 33 1.80 34.85 4.04
CA ALA A 33 2.60 33.89 3.28
C ALA A 33 3.09 32.74 4.17
N ALA A 34 3.53 33.03 5.40
CA ALA A 34 3.97 32.03 6.36
C ALA A 34 2.86 31.08 6.81
N ALA A 35 1.58 31.48 6.73
CA ALA A 35 0.45 30.62 7.05
C ALA A 35 0.02 29.72 5.87
N VAL A 36 0.09 30.23 4.63
CA VAL A 36 -0.35 29.49 3.42
C VAL A 36 0.70 28.46 2.97
N LEU A 37 1.98 28.80 3.09
CA LEU A 37 3.09 28.03 2.56
C LEU A 37 3.23 26.63 3.22
N PRO A 38 3.07 26.48 4.55
CA PRO A 38 3.02 25.16 5.20
C PRO A 38 1.81 24.32 4.77
N LEU A 39 0.65 24.95 4.53
CA LEU A 39 -0.56 24.26 4.08
C LEU A 39 -0.35 23.70 2.66
N MET A 40 0.26 24.49 1.78
CA MET A 40 0.61 24.05 0.43
C MET A 40 1.60 22.87 0.45
N PHE A 41 2.64 22.92 1.30
CA PHE A 41 3.59 21.81 1.43
C PHE A 41 2.94 20.55 2.01
N MET A 42 2.05 20.67 2.99
CA MET A 42 1.28 19.54 3.51
C MET A 42 0.43 18.89 2.42
N MET A 43 -0.22 19.70 1.56
CA MET A 43 -0.98 19.20 0.42
C MET A 43 -0.10 18.46 -0.59
N LEU A 44 1.06 19.03 -0.98
CA LEU A 44 2.00 18.38 -1.90
C LEU A 44 2.55 17.05 -1.34
N LEU A 45 2.91 17.04 -0.04
CA LEU A 45 3.38 15.83 0.63
C LEU A 45 2.29 14.74 0.60
N GLY A 46 1.03 15.12 0.87
CA GLY A 46 -0.12 14.23 0.75
C GLY A 46 -0.24 13.58 -0.62
N ILE A 47 -0.16 14.39 -1.69
CA ILE A 47 -0.24 13.92 -3.08
C ILE A 47 0.91 12.95 -3.41
N PHE A 48 2.14 13.26 -3.00
CA PHE A 48 3.29 12.40 -3.25
C PHE A 48 3.14 11.00 -2.63
N TRP A 49 2.77 10.93 -1.34
CA TRP A 49 2.58 9.66 -0.65
C TRP A 49 1.41 8.85 -1.21
N PHE A 50 0.33 9.52 -1.61
CA PHE A 50 -0.79 8.86 -2.26
C PHE A 50 -0.41 8.31 -3.65
N GLY A 51 0.36 9.06 -4.43
CA GLY A 51 0.89 8.59 -5.71
C GLY A 51 1.75 7.33 -5.56
N GLN A 52 2.60 7.30 -4.53
CA GLN A 52 3.40 6.12 -4.21
C GLN A 52 2.54 4.91 -3.82
N ALA A 53 1.49 5.12 -3.01
CA ALA A 53 0.57 4.06 -2.62
C ALA A 53 -0.16 3.46 -3.85
N PHE A 54 -0.62 4.32 -4.76
CA PHE A 54 -1.29 3.89 -6.00
C PHE A 54 -0.36 3.11 -6.93
N SER A 55 0.91 3.53 -7.04
CA SER A 55 1.93 2.80 -7.80
C SER A 55 2.12 1.36 -7.29
N ILE A 56 2.23 1.20 -5.97
CA ILE A 56 2.36 -0.13 -5.34
C ILE A 56 1.09 -0.95 -5.54
N TYR A 57 -0.09 -0.35 -5.38
CA TYR A 57 -1.37 -1.01 -5.64
C TYR A 57 -1.45 -1.55 -7.09
N GLY A 58 -1.03 -0.76 -8.06
CA GLY A 58 -0.95 -1.18 -9.46
C GLY A 58 0.07 -2.31 -9.69
N ALA A 59 1.19 -2.32 -8.96
CA ALA A 59 2.19 -3.38 -9.04
C ALA A 59 1.66 -4.71 -8.48
N ILE A 60 1.06 -4.72 -7.29
CA ILE A 60 0.54 -5.95 -6.65
C ILE A 60 -0.64 -6.55 -7.43
N THR A 61 -1.50 -5.73 -8.02
CA THR A 61 -2.63 -6.20 -8.82
C THR A 61 -2.18 -6.83 -10.13
N ARG A 62 -1.20 -6.23 -10.83
CA ARG A 62 -0.54 -6.84 -11.99
C ARG A 62 0.16 -8.15 -11.63
N ALA A 63 0.87 -8.18 -10.50
CA ALA A 63 1.51 -9.41 -10.01
C ALA A 63 0.50 -10.52 -9.75
N ALA A 64 -0.65 -10.23 -9.13
CA ALA A 64 -1.73 -11.20 -8.93
C ALA A 64 -2.25 -11.75 -10.27
N GLN A 65 -2.42 -10.89 -11.28
CA GLN A 65 -2.89 -11.30 -12.61
C GLN A 65 -1.87 -12.18 -13.35
N GLU A 66 -0.59 -11.83 -13.29
CA GLU A 66 0.49 -12.66 -13.84
C GLU A 66 0.56 -14.02 -13.14
N GLY A 67 0.41 -14.04 -11.81
CA GLY A 67 0.27 -15.26 -11.02
C GLY A 67 -0.91 -16.13 -11.45
N ALA A 68 -2.08 -15.53 -11.62
CA ALA A 68 -3.27 -16.25 -12.05
C ALA A 68 -3.12 -16.79 -13.48
N ARG A 69 -2.50 -16.05 -14.40
CA ARG A 69 -2.20 -16.53 -15.75
C ARG A 69 -1.20 -17.69 -15.74
N ALA A 70 -0.12 -17.59 -14.96
CA ALA A 70 0.90 -18.63 -14.86
C ALA A 70 0.37 -19.94 -14.23
N GLY A 71 -0.55 -19.83 -13.26
CA GLY A 71 -1.18 -21.01 -12.69
C GLY A 71 -2.33 -21.59 -13.54
N ALA A 72 -2.92 -20.81 -14.45
CA ALA A 72 -3.88 -21.30 -15.44
C ALA A 72 -3.21 -21.98 -16.64
N ALA A 73 -1.93 -21.67 -16.90
CA ALA A 73 -1.17 -22.28 -17.99
C ALA A 73 -1.01 -23.79 -17.79
N PRO A 74 -1.02 -24.60 -18.88
CA PRO A 74 -0.84 -26.04 -18.78
C PRO A 74 0.55 -26.35 -18.22
N TYR A 75 0.59 -27.26 -17.24
CA TYR A 75 1.82 -27.70 -16.59
C TYR A 75 1.93 -29.23 -16.62
N CYS A 76 3.17 -29.72 -16.71
CA CYS A 76 3.43 -31.14 -16.81
C CYS A 76 3.33 -31.81 -15.44
N THR A 77 2.30 -32.63 -15.24
CA THR A 77 2.08 -33.40 -14.01
C THR A 77 2.90 -34.69 -13.94
N THR A 78 3.40 -35.18 -15.08
CA THR A 78 4.14 -36.46 -15.20
C THR A 78 5.65 -36.30 -15.32
N CYS A 79 6.16 -35.06 -15.41
CA CYS A 79 7.58 -34.78 -15.52
C CYS A 79 8.28 -34.95 -14.16
N THR A 80 9.51 -35.47 -14.16
CA THR A 80 10.35 -35.61 -12.96
C THR A 80 10.74 -34.21 -12.46
N GLY A 81 10.12 -33.76 -11.36
CA GLY A 81 10.16 -32.36 -10.89
C GLY A 81 8.87 -31.57 -11.10
N GLY A 82 7.75 -32.26 -11.36
CA GLY A 82 6.43 -31.70 -11.68
C GLY A 82 6.06 -30.44 -10.89
N ASN A 83 5.83 -29.35 -11.60
CA ASN A 83 5.32 -28.10 -11.05
C ASN A 83 3.82 -28.23 -10.83
N SER A 84 3.29 -27.58 -9.79
CA SER A 84 1.85 -27.43 -9.57
C SER A 84 1.35 -26.07 -10.06
N ALA A 85 0.05 -25.95 -10.36
CA ALA A 85 -0.61 -24.65 -10.63
C ALA A 85 -0.26 -23.62 -9.55
N THR A 86 -0.27 -24.06 -8.29
CA THR A 86 0.11 -23.27 -7.13
C THR A 86 1.57 -22.80 -7.19
N ALA A 87 2.52 -23.69 -7.46
CA ALA A 87 3.94 -23.34 -7.52
C ALA A 87 4.25 -22.36 -8.67
N ASN A 88 3.62 -22.57 -9.84
CA ASN A 88 3.77 -21.66 -10.98
C ASN A 88 3.16 -20.28 -10.67
N ALA A 89 1.97 -20.25 -10.06
CA ALA A 89 1.33 -19.00 -9.66
C ALA A 89 2.15 -18.23 -8.63
N THR A 90 2.66 -18.90 -7.58
CA THR A 90 3.47 -18.22 -6.54
C THR A 90 4.81 -17.75 -7.09
N ALA A 91 5.48 -18.53 -7.95
CA ALA A 91 6.73 -18.12 -8.59
C ALA A 91 6.53 -16.89 -9.49
N ALA A 92 5.46 -16.85 -10.28
CA ALA A 92 5.13 -15.71 -11.12
C ALA A 92 4.82 -14.45 -10.30
N VAL A 93 4.04 -14.56 -9.20
CA VAL A 93 3.82 -13.42 -8.29
C VAL A 93 5.13 -12.92 -7.69
N ASN A 94 5.99 -13.82 -7.21
CA ASN A 94 7.27 -13.44 -6.61
C ASN A 94 8.19 -12.74 -7.63
N SER A 95 8.22 -13.20 -8.87
CA SER A 95 8.96 -12.55 -9.97
C SER A 95 8.42 -11.14 -10.26
N ALA A 96 7.09 -11.00 -10.34
CA ALA A 96 6.44 -9.71 -10.58
C ALA A 96 6.66 -8.70 -9.44
N LEU A 97 6.62 -9.17 -8.18
CA LEU A 97 6.89 -8.36 -6.99
C LEU A 97 8.35 -7.87 -6.96
N THR A 98 9.32 -8.76 -7.17
CA THR A 98 10.75 -8.40 -7.18
C THR A 98 11.10 -7.45 -8.33
N THR A 99 10.47 -7.62 -9.50
CA THR A 99 10.56 -6.69 -10.64
C THR A 99 10.06 -5.30 -10.26
N SER A 100 8.98 -5.23 -9.49
CA SER A 100 8.39 -3.99 -8.98
C SER A 100 9.09 -3.43 -7.73
N LYS A 101 10.25 -3.98 -7.33
CA LYS A 101 11.00 -3.62 -6.11
C LYS A 101 10.21 -3.81 -4.81
N LEU A 102 9.29 -4.77 -4.80
CA LEU A 102 8.53 -5.19 -3.62
C LEU A 102 9.14 -6.48 -3.05
N ASP A 103 9.13 -6.61 -1.73
CA ASP A 103 9.67 -7.78 -1.04
C ASP A 103 8.57 -8.86 -0.90
N PRO A 104 8.70 -10.02 -1.55
CA PRO A 104 7.68 -11.07 -1.51
C PRO A 104 7.48 -11.64 -0.10
N SER A 105 8.44 -11.50 0.82
CA SER A 105 8.30 -11.96 2.20
C SER A 105 7.26 -11.17 3.01
N LYS A 106 6.89 -9.97 2.53
CA LYS A 106 5.88 -9.11 3.19
C LYS A 106 4.46 -9.42 2.76
N ALA A 107 4.28 -10.26 1.73
CA ALA A 107 2.96 -10.70 1.29
C ALA A 107 2.30 -11.55 2.39
N LYS A 108 1.04 -11.25 2.68
CA LYS A 108 0.20 -12.00 3.64
C LYS A 108 -1.00 -12.59 2.91
N SER A 109 -1.46 -13.76 3.31
CA SER A 109 -2.71 -14.27 2.77
C SER A 109 -3.88 -13.43 3.30
N PRO A 110 -4.82 -12.99 2.46
CA PRO A 110 -6.08 -12.47 2.96
C PRO A 110 -6.82 -13.55 3.76
N SER A 111 -7.72 -13.14 4.64
CA SER A 111 -8.72 -14.07 5.17
C SER A 111 -9.39 -14.78 3.98
N PRO A 112 -9.54 -16.12 4.04
CA PRO A 112 -9.84 -16.91 2.85
C PRO A 112 -11.18 -16.45 2.25
N PRO A 113 -11.21 -15.94 1.01
CA PRO A 113 -12.47 -15.64 0.36
C PRO A 113 -13.26 -16.94 0.16
N THR A 114 -14.56 -16.92 0.39
CA THR A 114 -15.46 -18.08 0.23
C THR A 114 -15.72 -18.34 -1.25
N LEU A 115 -14.78 -19.02 -1.92
CA LEU A 115 -14.96 -19.51 -3.29
C LEU A 115 -15.33 -20.99 -3.26
N VAL A 116 -16.26 -21.38 -4.13
CA VAL A 116 -16.65 -22.78 -4.34
C VAL A 116 -15.62 -23.45 -5.26
N TYR A 117 -15.17 -24.65 -4.91
CA TYR A 117 -14.26 -25.44 -5.75
C TYR A 117 -15.00 -26.15 -6.88
N CYS A 118 -14.28 -26.39 -7.98
CA CYS A 118 -14.73 -27.23 -9.09
C CYS A 118 -14.12 -28.63 -8.98
N PRO A 119 -14.88 -29.72 -9.17
CA PRO A 119 -16.11 -30.07 -8.46
C PRO A 119 -16.03 -29.88 -6.92
N PRO A 120 -17.18 -29.74 -6.24
CA PRO A 120 -17.23 -29.53 -4.79
C PRO A 120 -16.55 -30.66 -4.02
N GLY A 121 -15.65 -30.32 -3.08
CA GLY A 121 -14.95 -31.27 -2.20
C GLY A 121 -13.44 -31.41 -2.45
N THR A 122 -12.89 -30.84 -3.53
CA THR A 122 -11.45 -30.83 -3.79
C THR A 122 -10.81 -29.53 -3.27
N ASN A 123 -10.15 -29.57 -2.12
CA ASN A 123 -9.35 -28.44 -1.63
C ASN A 123 -7.97 -28.45 -2.31
N GLN A 124 -7.90 -28.02 -3.57
CA GLN A 124 -6.62 -27.82 -4.27
C GLN A 124 -6.21 -26.35 -4.19
N GLY A 125 -5.95 -25.87 -2.98
CA GLY A 125 -5.50 -24.51 -2.75
C GLY A 125 -4.45 -24.44 -1.68
N ASN A 126 -3.46 -23.57 -1.87
CA ASN A 126 -2.48 -23.24 -0.85
C ASN A 126 -2.71 -21.80 -0.41
N CYS A 127 -3.19 -21.64 0.82
CA CYS A 127 -3.37 -20.34 1.46
C CYS A 127 -2.61 -20.33 2.79
N PRO A 128 -1.26 -20.21 2.74
CA PRO A 128 -0.44 -20.16 3.94
C PRO A 128 -0.68 -18.84 4.68
N PRO A 129 -0.60 -18.79 6.01
CA PRO A 129 -0.84 -17.56 6.79
C PRO A 129 0.06 -16.39 6.40
N ASN A 130 1.26 -16.69 5.91
CA ASN A 130 2.20 -15.73 5.32
C ASN A 130 2.50 -16.18 3.89
N GLY A 131 2.22 -15.33 2.90
CA GLY A 131 2.44 -15.62 1.49
C GLY A 131 1.21 -15.40 0.61
N ILE A 132 1.22 -16.04 -0.54
CA ILE A 132 0.21 -15.91 -1.59
C ILE A 132 -0.82 -17.03 -1.45
N CYS A 133 -2.10 -16.67 -1.41
CA CYS A 133 -3.22 -17.61 -1.40
C CYS A 133 -3.65 -17.92 -2.83
N VAL A 134 -3.45 -19.16 -3.25
CA VAL A 134 -3.83 -19.69 -4.55
C VAL A 134 -4.88 -20.77 -4.35
N LYS A 135 -6.01 -20.68 -5.07
CA LYS A 135 -7.06 -21.72 -5.07
C LYS A 135 -7.36 -22.15 -6.50
N THR A 136 -7.30 -23.45 -6.76
CA THR A 136 -7.50 -24.04 -8.09
C THR A 136 -8.08 -25.45 -7.99
N PRO A 137 -9.08 -25.85 -8.76
CA PRO A 137 -9.94 -25.01 -9.58
C PRO A 137 -11.09 -24.42 -8.73
N VAL A 138 -11.42 -23.14 -8.95
CA VAL A 138 -12.55 -22.44 -8.32
C VAL A 138 -13.63 -22.11 -9.35
N GLN A 139 -14.90 -22.13 -8.96
CA GLN A 139 -16.00 -21.72 -9.82
C GLN A 139 -16.03 -20.20 -10.00
N LEU A 140 -16.09 -19.75 -11.25
CA LEU A 140 -16.17 -18.34 -11.61
C LEU A 140 -17.62 -17.82 -11.67
N SER A 141 -18.59 -18.74 -11.67
CA SER A 141 -20.03 -18.49 -11.61
C SER A 141 -20.68 -19.54 -10.71
N ASN A 142 -21.73 -19.15 -9.98
CA ASN A 142 -22.53 -20.05 -9.14
C ASN A 142 -23.36 -21.05 -9.96
N THR A 143 -23.45 -20.87 -11.28
CA THR A 143 -24.07 -21.80 -12.21
C THR A 143 -22.98 -22.63 -12.87
N SER A 144 -23.01 -23.94 -12.62
CA SER A 144 -22.08 -24.96 -13.11
C SER A 144 -21.66 -24.72 -14.57
N GLY A 145 -20.48 -24.13 -14.80
CA GLY A 145 -20.05 -23.90 -16.18
C GLY A 145 -18.62 -23.45 -16.42
N VAL A 146 -17.94 -22.81 -15.46
CA VAL A 146 -16.57 -22.31 -15.69
C VAL A 146 -15.71 -22.42 -14.44
N CYS A 147 -14.63 -23.17 -14.57
CA CYS A 147 -13.61 -23.32 -13.55
C CYS A 147 -12.42 -22.41 -13.86
N GLY A 148 -11.77 -21.92 -12.81
CA GLY A 148 -10.65 -21.01 -12.91
C GLY A 148 -9.66 -21.17 -11.77
N ILE A 149 -8.68 -20.28 -11.75
CA ILE A 149 -7.74 -20.08 -10.66
C ILE A 149 -8.00 -18.74 -10.01
N SER A 150 -7.96 -18.69 -8.68
CA SER A 150 -7.92 -17.42 -7.94
C SER A 150 -6.57 -17.28 -7.24
N VAL A 151 -5.92 -16.15 -7.45
CA VAL A 151 -4.72 -15.74 -6.73
C VAL A 151 -5.05 -14.52 -5.90
N SER A 152 -4.72 -14.54 -4.62
CA SER A 152 -5.00 -13.43 -3.70
C SER A 152 -3.90 -13.28 -2.65
N PHE A 153 -3.50 -12.05 -2.37
CA PHE A 153 -2.55 -11.71 -1.32
C PHE A 153 -2.77 -10.27 -0.84
N GLN A 154 -2.24 -9.95 0.32
CA GLN A 154 -2.25 -8.61 0.91
C GLN A 154 -0.82 -8.12 1.06
N TYR A 155 -0.59 -6.84 0.81
CA TYR A 155 0.71 -6.21 0.97
C TYR A 155 0.63 -5.06 1.98
N PRO A 156 1.47 -5.06 3.03
CA PRO A 156 1.48 -3.98 4.01
C PRO A 156 2.14 -2.73 3.41
N PHE A 157 1.44 -1.60 3.48
CA PHE A 157 1.99 -0.28 3.15
C PHE A 157 1.93 0.61 4.39
N GLN A 158 2.96 1.44 4.56
CA GLN A 158 3.07 2.39 5.65
C GLN A 158 3.07 3.81 5.10
N PHE A 159 2.19 4.65 5.63
CA PHE A 159 2.23 6.08 5.31
C PHE A 159 3.20 6.81 6.24
N TRP A 160 4.03 7.68 5.65
CA TRP A 160 4.94 8.53 6.40
C TRP A 160 4.44 9.98 6.37
N PHE A 161 3.40 10.24 7.15
CA PHE A 161 2.91 11.59 7.38
C PHE A 161 3.44 12.07 8.74
N PRO A 162 4.51 12.87 8.80
CA PRO A 162 4.95 13.44 10.07
C PRO A 162 3.86 14.36 10.63
N PHE A 163 3.72 14.37 11.96
CA PHE A 163 2.77 15.22 12.70
C PHE A 163 1.27 14.90 12.56
N THR A 164 0.90 13.76 11.98
CA THR A 164 -0.49 13.27 11.97
C THR A 164 -0.63 11.98 12.78
N SER A 165 -1.84 11.67 13.23
CA SER A 165 -2.16 10.40 13.91
C SER A 165 -1.97 9.16 13.04
N LEU A 166 -1.84 9.35 11.72
CA LEU A 166 -1.63 8.30 10.72
C LEU A 166 -0.13 7.97 10.51
N ASN A 167 0.79 8.62 11.24
CA ASN A 167 2.22 8.36 11.11
C ASN A 167 2.57 6.90 11.43
N LYS A 168 3.21 6.19 10.49
CA LYS A 168 3.58 4.77 10.60
C LYS A 168 2.40 3.80 10.75
N GLN A 169 1.18 4.24 10.49
CA GLN A 169 0.04 3.33 10.43
C GLN A 169 0.18 2.42 9.21
N GLN A 170 0.13 1.10 9.45
CA GLN A 170 0.18 0.10 8.40
C GLN A 170 -1.22 -0.20 7.90
N ILE A 171 -1.42 -0.10 6.59
CA ILE A 171 -2.66 -0.47 5.91
C ILE A 171 -2.33 -1.63 4.96
N LEU A 172 -3.18 -2.65 4.94
CA LEU A 172 -3.02 -3.81 4.07
C LEU A 172 -3.75 -3.54 2.75
N LEU A 173 -3.01 -3.58 1.64
CA LEU A 173 -3.58 -3.46 0.30
C LEU A 173 -3.85 -4.86 -0.22
N ASN A 174 -5.10 -5.12 -0.63
CA ASN A 174 -5.50 -6.42 -1.13
C ASN A 174 -5.32 -6.46 -2.65
N ALA A 175 -4.69 -7.53 -3.14
CA ALA A 175 -4.62 -7.87 -4.54
C ALA A 175 -5.30 -9.21 -4.77
N SER A 176 -6.17 -9.28 -5.78
CA SER A 176 -6.77 -10.53 -6.22
C SER A 176 -6.92 -10.53 -7.73
N ALA A 177 -6.78 -11.71 -8.32
CA ALA A 177 -7.01 -11.94 -9.73
C ALA A 177 -7.65 -13.32 -9.93
N LEU A 178 -8.58 -13.40 -10.88
CA LEU A 178 -9.19 -14.65 -11.28
C LEU A 178 -9.01 -14.82 -12.77
N VAL A 179 -8.65 -16.04 -13.18
CA VAL A 179 -8.45 -16.40 -14.58
C VAL A 179 -9.19 -17.71 -14.84
N ARG A 180 -9.87 -17.79 -15.99
CA ARG A 180 -10.51 -19.03 -16.44
C ARG A 180 -9.44 -20.06 -16.82
N LEU A 181 -9.63 -21.31 -16.41
CA LEU A 181 -8.81 -22.42 -16.87
C LEU A 181 -9.23 -22.75 -18.31
N GLU A 182 -8.26 -22.75 -19.22
CA GLU A 182 -8.47 -23.24 -20.58
C GLU A 182 -8.32 -24.76 -20.54
N ASN A 183 -9.44 -25.48 -20.73
CA ASN A 183 -9.41 -26.93 -20.88
C ASN A 183 -8.52 -27.28 -22.08
N GLN A 184 -7.59 -28.22 -21.89
CA GLN A 184 -7.03 -28.98 -23.00
C GLN A 184 -8.03 -30.01 -23.51
#